data_AF-A0A1Q6K4D9-F1
#
_entry.id   AF-A0A1Q6K4D9-F1
#
_cell.length_a   1.000
_cell.length_b   1.000
_cell.length_c   1.000
_cell.angle_alpha   90.00
_cell.angle_beta   90.00
_cell.angle_gamma   90.00
#
_symmetry.space_group_name_H-M   'P 1'
#
loop_
_entity.id
_entity.type
_entity.pdbx_description
1 polymer ?
#
loop_
_entity_poly.entity_id
_entity_poly.type
_entity_poly.pdbx_seq_one_letter_code
_entity_poly.pdbx_strand_id
1 'polypeptide(L)'
;MKKVLLIHNDFNRETKDTLNKVSEILVDALKLAGIQDSLQVDTCKMTSCKEKSEDYDFVAGYHIDTDLSLYLSSHFPGKYAHFFDSHCMFALANVTKCDEICGCRTYKISPITV
;
A
#
# COMPACT_ATOMS: atom_id res chain seq x y z
N MET A 1 15.53 11.69 4.82
CA MET A 1 14.26 11.24 5.43
C MET A 1 13.34 10.91 4.27
N LYS A 2 12.82 9.68 4.22
CA LYS A 2 11.91 9.25 3.15
C LYS A 2 10.47 9.43 3.60
N LYS A 3 9.61 9.84 2.67
CA LYS A 3 8.17 10.04 2.89
C LYS A 3 7.41 8.82 2.39
N VAL A 4 6.50 8.33 3.23
CA VAL A 4 5.64 7.19 2.92
C VAL A 4 4.18 7.63 3.04
N LEU A 5 3.37 7.37 2.02
CA LEU A 5 1.94 7.64 2.05
C LEU A 5 1.16 6.35 2.34
N LEU A 6 0.55 6.26 3.51
CA LEU A 6 -0.40 5.20 3.85
C LEU A 6 -1.80 5.59 3.38
N ILE A 7 -2.27 4.91 2.35
CA ILE A 7 -3.60 5.09 1.78
C ILE A 7 -4.53 4.07 2.40
N HIS A 8 -5.61 4.54 3.02
CA HIS A 8 -6.59 3.69 3.69
C HIS A 8 -7.99 3.88 3.11
N ASN A 9 -8.81 2.86 3.28
CA ASN A 9 -10.22 2.89 2.90
C ASN A 9 -11.02 3.78 3.87
N ASP A 10 -11.64 4.83 3.35
CA ASP A 10 -12.43 5.78 4.13
C ASP A 10 -13.82 5.26 4.53
N PHE A 11 -14.28 4.14 3.96
CA PHE A 11 -15.51 3.47 4.37
C PHE A 11 -15.37 2.65 5.66
N ASN A 12 -14.15 2.19 5.99
CA ASN A 12 -13.88 1.39 7.19
C ASN A 12 -13.88 2.22 8.49
N ARG A 13 -13.95 3.56 8.40
CA ARG A 13 -13.95 4.49 9.54
C ARG A 13 -12.81 4.24 10.53
N GLU A 14 -11.61 4.00 9.98
CA GLU A 14 -10.40 3.79 10.77
C GLU A 14 -10.16 4.93 11.76
N THR A 15 -9.85 4.58 13.01
CA THR A 15 -9.52 5.56 14.04
C THR A 15 -8.07 6.01 13.89
N LYS A 16 -7.73 7.18 14.42
CA LYS A 16 -6.34 7.66 14.46
C LYS A 16 -5.41 6.63 15.12
N ASP A 17 -5.84 6.00 16.20
CA ASP A 17 -5.04 4.98 16.90
C ASP A 17 -4.81 3.73 16.05
N THR A 18 -5.80 3.32 15.25
CA THR A 18 -5.64 2.20 14.33
C THR A 18 -4.66 2.56 13.22
N LEU A 19 -4.81 3.73 12.60
CA LEU A 19 -3.89 4.21 11.57
C LEU A 19 -2.46 4.37 12.09
N ASN A 20 -2.26 4.79 13.33
CA ASN A 20 -0.94 4.85 13.96
C ASN A 20 -0.31 3.46 14.05
N LYS A 21 -1.05 2.46 14.56
CA LYS A 21 -0.56 1.07 14.64
C LYS A 21 -0.25 0.49 13.27
N VAL A 22 -1.12 0.72 12.28
CA VAL A 22 -0.90 0.27 10.90
C VAL A 22 0.34 0.94 10.31
N SER A 23 0.58 2.21 10.63
CA SER A 23 1.79 2.94 10.20
C SER A 23 3.06 2.36 10.83
N GLU A 24 3.02 1.91 12.08
CA GLU A 24 4.13 1.20 12.73
C GLU A 24 4.44 -0.12 12.01
N ILE A 25 3.40 -0.92 11.70
CA ILE A 25 3.55 -2.19 10.95
C ILE A 25 4.16 -1.92 9.57
N LEU A 26 3.75 -0.84 8.90
CA LEU A 26 4.31 -0.43 7.60
C LEU A 26 5.79 -0.07 7.72
N VAL A 27 6.16 0.72 8.72
CA VAL A 27 7.55 1.11 8.97
C VAL A 27 8.43 -0.11 9.21
N ASP A 28 7.96 -1.06 10.03
CA ASP A 28 8.71 -2.28 10.32
C ASP A 28 8.88 -3.16 9.07
N ALA A 29 7.83 -3.31 8.26
CA ALA A 29 7.91 -4.02 6.99
C ALA A 29 8.92 -3.40 6.01
N LEU A 30 8.94 -2.07 5.88
CA LEU A 30 9.88 -1.36 5.00
C LEU A 30 11.33 -1.50 5.50
N LYS A 31 11.55 -1.45 6.82
CA LYS A 31 12.87 -1.71 7.41
C LYS A 31 13.35 -3.13 7.16
N LEU A 32 12.47 -4.13 7.31
CA LEU A 32 12.77 -5.53 6.99
C LEU A 32 13.10 -5.73 5.51
N ALA A 33 12.51 -4.93 4.62
CA ALA A 33 12.84 -4.87 3.21
C ALA A 33 14.13 -4.09 2.88
N GLY A 34 14.93 -3.72 3.88
CA GLY A 34 16.22 -3.04 3.71
C GLY A 34 16.14 -1.52 3.61
N ILE A 35 14.97 -0.90 3.79
CA ILE A 35 14.81 0.55 3.76
C ILE A 35 15.11 1.11 5.16
N GLN A 36 16.38 1.38 5.43
CA GLN A 36 16.87 1.82 6.74
C GLN A 36 16.82 3.34 6.97
N ASP A 37 16.33 4.11 6.00
CA ASP A 37 16.16 5.55 6.14
C ASP A 37 15.16 5.89 7.26
N SER A 38 15.30 7.07 7.86
CA SER A 38 14.22 7.62 8.70
C SER A 38 12.96 7.83 7.84
N LEU A 39 11.85 7.18 8.25
CA LEU A 39 10.58 7.16 7.54
C LEU A 39 9.58 8.09 8.22
N GLN A 40 9.00 9.02 7.45
CA GLN A 40 7.81 9.78 7.83
C GLN A 40 6.60 9.18 7.15
N VAL A 41 5.60 8.73 7.92
CA VAL A 41 4.34 8.20 7.38
C VAL A 41 3.25 9.27 7.48
N ASP A 42 2.71 9.64 6.33
CA ASP A 42 1.48 10.43 6.25
C ASP A 42 0.31 9.53 5.86
N THR A 43 -0.91 9.91 6.21
CA THR A 43 -2.12 9.12 5.89
C THR A 43 -3.01 9.84 4.88
N CYS A 44 -3.64 9.07 4.01
CA CYS A 44 -4.58 9.59 3.02
C CYS A 44 -5.77 8.65 2.83
N LYS A 45 -6.94 9.24 2.58
CA LYS A 45 -8.13 8.48 2.17
C LYS A 45 -7.99 8.05 0.71
N MET A 46 -8.41 6.83 0.38
CA MET A 46 -8.33 6.33 -0.99
C MET A 46 -9.06 7.21 -2.00
N THR A 47 -10.17 7.85 -1.60
CA THR A 47 -10.94 8.79 -2.43
C THR A 47 -10.21 10.11 -2.75
N SER A 48 -9.07 10.40 -2.13
CA SER A 48 -8.33 11.66 -2.29
C SER A 48 -6.82 11.48 -2.54
N CYS A 49 -6.37 10.26 -2.84
CA CYS A 49 -4.94 9.92 -2.83
C CYS A 49 -4.19 10.17 -4.15
N LYS A 50 -4.88 10.18 -5.30
CA LYS A 50 -4.23 10.18 -6.63
C LYS A 50 -3.26 11.35 -6.85
N GLU A 51 -3.70 12.56 -6.55
CA GLU A 51 -2.87 13.78 -6.70
C GLU A 51 -1.79 13.89 -5.62
N LYS A 52 -2.00 13.27 -4.46
CA LYS A 52 -1.07 13.35 -3.32
C LYS A 52 0.06 12.34 -3.40
N SER A 53 -0.08 11.27 -4.18
CA SER A 53 0.90 10.18 -4.20
C SER A 53 2.21 10.50 -4.93
N GLU A 54 2.26 11.55 -5.77
CA GLU A 54 3.41 11.82 -6.65
C GLU A 54 4.67 12.28 -5.89
N ASP A 55 4.51 12.95 -4.75
CA ASP A 55 5.61 13.52 -3.96
C ASP A 55 6.21 12.56 -2.91
N TYR A 56 5.81 11.28 -2.93
CA TYR A 56 6.21 10.30 -1.92
C TYR A 56 7.22 9.29 -2.45
N ASP A 57 8.15 8.88 -1.59
CA ASP A 57 9.17 7.87 -1.92
C ASP A 57 8.55 6.47 -2.00
N PHE A 58 7.56 6.20 -1.15
CA PHE A 58 6.81 4.95 -1.08
C PHE A 58 5.32 5.22 -0.87
N VAL A 59 4.49 4.32 -1.38
CA VAL A 59 3.04 4.34 -1.21
C VAL A 59 2.57 2.99 -0.67
N ALA A 60 1.62 2.99 0.25
CA ALA A 60 1.10 1.78 0.86
C ALA A 60 -0.42 1.75 0.83
N GLY A 61 -1.00 0.58 0.54
CA GLY A 61 -2.45 0.37 0.56
C GLY A 61 -2.91 -0.48 1.73
N TYR A 62 -3.81 0.06 2.56
CA TYR A 62 -4.45 -0.64 3.67
C TYR A 62 -5.96 -0.74 3.45
N HIS A 63 -6.44 -1.97 3.20
CA HIS A 63 -7.84 -2.31 2.86
C HIS A 63 -8.44 -1.52 1.69
N ILE A 64 -7.60 -1.06 0.77
CA ILE A 64 -8.02 -0.34 -0.43
C ILE A 64 -8.52 -1.29 -1.52
N ASP A 65 -9.25 -0.75 -2.49
CA ASP A 65 -9.73 -1.53 -3.63
C ASP A 65 -8.59 -2.03 -4.53
N THR A 66 -8.86 -3.11 -5.26
CA THR A 66 -7.87 -3.76 -6.10
C THR A 66 -7.50 -2.93 -7.34
N ASP A 67 -8.41 -2.11 -7.86
CA ASP A 67 -8.14 -1.23 -8.99
C ASP A 67 -7.16 -0.11 -8.59
N LEU A 68 -7.30 0.45 -7.39
CA LEU A 68 -6.36 1.40 -6.82
C LEU A 68 -5.02 0.73 -6.51
N SER A 69 -5.04 -0.49 -5.98
CA SER A 69 -3.81 -1.28 -5.76
C SER A 69 -3.06 -1.51 -7.08
N LEU A 70 -3.78 -1.82 -8.16
CA LEU A 70 -3.20 -1.94 -9.51
C LEU A 70 -2.64 -0.61 -10.02
N TYR A 71 -3.38 0.50 -9.85
CA TYR A 71 -2.90 1.84 -10.21
C TYR A 71 -1.59 2.17 -9.48
N LEU A 72 -1.55 2.02 -8.15
CA LEU A 72 -0.38 2.36 -7.35
C LEU A 72 0.82 1.48 -7.70
N SER A 73 0.62 0.17 -7.85
CA SER A 73 1.70 -0.74 -8.21
C SER A 73 2.30 -0.45 -9.60
N SER A 74 1.45 -0.07 -10.56
CA SER A 74 1.90 0.26 -11.92
C SER A 74 2.57 1.64 -12.04
N HIS A 75 2.10 2.63 -11.29
CA HIS A 75 2.63 4.00 -11.35
C HIS A 75 3.85 4.20 -10.43
N PHE A 76 3.98 3.37 -9.38
CA PHE A 76 5.09 3.40 -8.42
C PHE A 76 5.81 2.05 -8.36
N PRO A 77 6.45 1.60 -9.47
CA PRO A 77 7.06 0.28 -9.55
C PRO A 77 8.16 0.11 -8.50
N GLY A 78 8.10 -1.01 -7.76
CA GLY A 78 9.03 -1.31 -6.66
C GLY A 78 8.87 -0.44 -5.41
N LYS A 79 7.88 0.45 -5.37
CA LYS A 79 7.65 1.42 -4.28
C LYS A 79 6.26 1.28 -3.64
N TYR A 80 5.42 0.41 -4.17
CA TYR A 80 4.10 0.11 -3.62
C TYR A 80 4.17 -1.04 -2.60
N ALA A 81 3.66 -0.81 -1.39
CA ALA A 81 3.45 -1.83 -0.37
C ALA A 81 1.96 -2.18 -0.24
N HIS A 82 1.66 -3.47 -0.21
CA HIS A 82 0.32 -4.00 0.00
C HIS A 82 0.19 -4.58 1.41
N PHE A 83 -0.95 -4.34 2.06
CA PHE A 83 -1.29 -4.98 3.32
C PHE A 83 -1.89 -6.37 3.07
N PHE A 84 -1.25 -7.42 3.57
CA PHE A 84 -1.72 -8.80 3.48
C PHE A 84 -2.45 -9.20 4.76
N ASP A 85 -3.79 -9.14 4.72
CA ASP A 85 -4.66 -9.46 5.86
C ASP A 85 -4.37 -10.81 6.53
N SER A 86 -4.11 -11.85 5.72
CA SER A 86 -3.82 -13.21 6.20
C SER A 86 -2.58 -13.30 7.08
N HIS A 87 -1.68 -12.31 6.99
CA HIS A 87 -0.41 -12.26 7.69
C HIS A 87 -0.25 -11.02 8.58
N CYS A 88 -1.24 -10.13 8.59
CA CYS A 88 -1.19 -8.84 9.30
C CYS A 88 0.13 -8.07 9.04
N MET A 89 0.57 -8.03 7.78
CA MET A 89 1.85 -7.43 7.42
C MET A 89 1.77 -6.63 6.12
N PHE A 90 2.68 -5.68 5.95
CA PHE A 90 2.96 -5.09 4.65
C PHE A 90 4.09 -5.85 3.95
N ALA A 91 4.03 -5.88 2.62
CA ALA A 91 5.18 -6.21 1.79
C ALA A 91 5.15 -5.35 0.53
N LEU A 92 6.33 -5.00 0.00
CA LEU A 92 6.41 -4.46 -1.36
C LEU A 92 5.78 -5.46 -2.32
N ALA A 93 4.94 -4.99 -3.24
CA ALA A 93 4.12 -5.87 -4.05
C ALA A 93 3.97 -5.38 -5.49
N ASN A 94 3.92 -6.35 -6.40
CA ASN A 94 3.44 -6.15 -7.75
C ASN A 94 1.99 -6.62 -7.86
N VAL A 95 1.14 -5.75 -8.39
CA VAL A 95 -0.26 -6.03 -8.69
C VAL A 95 -0.40 -6.11 -10.19
N THR A 96 -0.90 -7.24 -10.68
CA THR A 96 -1.09 -7.48 -12.11
C THR A 96 -2.54 -7.84 -12.36
N LYS A 97 -3.10 -7.27 -13.43
CA LYS A 97 -4.42 -7.68 -13.93
C LYS A 97 -4.26 -9.03 -14.62
N CYS A 98 -5.12 -9.98 -14.28
CA CYS A 98 -5.21 -11.29 -14.91
C CYS A 98 -6.42 -11.35 -15.85
N ASP A 99 -6.59 -12.49 -16.50
CA ASP A 99 -7.75 -12.74 -17.36
C ASP A 99 -9.07 -12.68 -16.57
N GLU A 100 -10.14 -12.34 -17.28
CA GLU A 100 -11.48 -12.39 -16.73
C GLU A 100 -11.94 -13.84 -16.59
N ILE A 101 -12.36 -14.24 -15.39
CA ILE A 101 -12.87 -15.58 -15.13
C ILE A 101 -14.35 -15.45 -14.79
N CYS A 102 -15.22 -16.02 -15.63
CA CYS A 102 -16.68 -16.01 -15.43
C CYS A 102 -17.29 -14.61 -15.25
N GLY A 103 -16.81 -13.60 -15.97
CA GLY A 103 -17.31 -12.21 -15.82
C GLY A 103 -16.63 -11.43 -14.70
N CYS A 104 -15.76 -12.07 -13.90
CA CYS A 104 -15.04 -11.42 -12.81
C CYS A 104 -13.63 -11.03 -13.26
N ARG A 105 -13.30 -9.74 -13.11
CA ARG A 105 -11.92 -9.29 -13.24
C ARG A 105 -11.09 -9.90 -12.12
N THR A 106 -10.02 -10.60 -12.48
CA THR A 106 -9.11 -11.20 -11.50
C THR A 106 -7.79 -10.45 -11.50
N TYR A 107 -7.13 -10.48 -10.35
CA TYR A 107 -5.86 -9.79 -10.14
C TYR A 107 -4.94 -10.70 -9.34
N LYS A 108 -3.64 -10.59 -9.60
CA LYS A 108 -2.60 -11.24 -8.82
C LYS A 108 -1.78 -10.19 -8.11
N ILE A 109 -1.75 -10.29 -6.79
CA ILE A 109 -0.88 -9.50 -5.92
C ILE A 109 0.25 -10.42 -5.46
N SER A 110 1.49 -10.02 -5.69
CA SER A 110 2.65 -10.85 -5.35
C SER A 110 3.71 -10.00 -4.64
N PRO A 111 4.20 -10.44 -3.47
CA PRO A 111 5.33 -9.79 -2.84
C PRO A 111 6.54 -9.74 -3.77
N ILE A 112 7.25 -8.62 -3.73
CA ILE A 112 8.55 -8.43 -4.38
C ILE A 112 9.60 -8.90 -3.37
N THR A 113 10.43 -9.85 -3.76
CA THR A 113 11.60 -10.23 -2.98
C THR A 113 12.66 -9.14 -3.17
N VAL A 114 13.09 -8.52 -2.08
CA VAL A 114 14.13 -7.47 -2.07
C VAL A 114 15.44 -8.08 -1.60
#